data_AF-V9Z8N2-F1
#
_entry.id   AF-V9Z8N2-F1
#
_cell.length_a   1.000
_cell.length_b   1.000
_cell.length_c   1.000
_cell.angle_alpha   90.00
_cell.angle_beta   90.00
_cell.angle_gamma   90.00
#
_symmetry.space_group_name_H-M   'P 1'
#
loop_
_entity.id
_entity.type
_entity.pdbx_description
1 polymer ?
#
loop_
_entity_poly.entity_id
_entity_poly.type
_entity_poly.pdbx_seq_one_letter_code
_entity_poly.pdbx_strand_id
1 'polypeptide(L)'
;MLGRNLDHFGPTCPRADKRRGHLPTVALLGDDGRWHLRLGNTLVCWVRVRILLDTDTTGPAPGPGTVIHHEQWAHWWTDGHRYRIESLGPHIGTTGSMTAEGDVTLTGEEKRPDLVRPWERCQISVHEGDWDPCRIAPRGSWRVHRRTEYIDVGGRMCHACRDSLAQDLEYDRHTSLIRGVLCQECATHVTECPHPGGCYRADYLNSPPAGHLRRTYYVGGNRDDRKRPGP
;
A
#
# COMPACT_ATOMS: atom_id res chain seq x y z
N MET A 1 -27.27 18.29 -14.52
CA MET A 1 -26.64 17.25 -15.37
C MET A 1 -26.15 16.06 -14.50
N LEU A 2 -27.04 15.39 -13.75
CA LEU A 2 -26.68 14.23 -12.90
C LEU A 2 -27.03 12.88 -13.56
N GLY A 3 -27.88 12.89 -14.60
CA GLY A 3 -28.42 11.67 -15.20
C GLY A 3 -27.44 10.85 -16.03
N ARG A 4 -26.48 11.47 -16.74
CA ARG A 4 -25.60 10.74 -17.70
C ARG A 4 -24.50 9.90 -17.06
N ASN A 5 -24.15 10.13 -15.78
CA ASN A 5 -23.11 9.35 -15.09
C ASN A 5 -23.65 8.09 -14.41
N LEU A 6 -24.94 8.01 -14.09
CA LEU A 6 -25.50 6.83 -13.40
C LEU A 6 -25.62 5.62 -14.34
N ASP A 7 -25.91 5.86 -15.63
CA ASP A 7 -26.08 4.80 -16.63
C ASP A 7 -24.81 3.95 -16.85
N HIS A 8 -23.62 4.49 -16.55
CA HIS A 8 -22.35 3.76 -16.65
C HIS A 8 -21.97 3.00 -15.37
N PHE A 9 -22.42 3.47 -14.20
CA PHE A 9 -22.01 2.91 -12.90
C PHE A 9 -23.02 1.93 -12.29
N GLY A 10 -24.22 1.77 -12.89
CA GLY A 10 -25.27 0.90 -12.36
C GLY A 10 -25.85 1.39 -11.03
N PRO A 11 -26.59 0.54 -10.29
CA PRO A 11 -27.25 0.94 -9.04
C PRO A 11 -26.28 1.13 -7.87
N THR A 12 -25.07 0.58 -7.93
CA THR A 12 -24.05 0.65 -6.88
C THR A 12 -22.65 0.62 -7.47
N CYS A 13 -21.68 1.30 -6.85
CA CYS A 13 -20.28 1.18 -7.26
C CYS A 13 -19.79 -0.27 -7.18
N PRO A 14 -19.08 -0.78 -8.22
CA PRO A 14 -18.53 -2.12 -8.19
C PRO A 14 -17.48 -2.25 -7.08
N ARG A 15 -17.42 -3.44 -6.49
CA ARG A 15 -16.33 -3.84 -5.59
C ARG A 15 -15.35 -4.70 -6.38
N ALA A 16 -14.06 -4.47 -6.18
CA ALA A 16 -13.05 -5.38 -6.68
C ALA A 16 -13.12 -6.70 -5.92
N ASP A 17 -12.93 -7.82 -6.62
CA ASP A 17 -12.97 -9.17 -6.04
C ASP A 17 -11.69 -9.53 -5.27
N LYS A 18 -10.60 -8.75 -5.44
CA LYS A 18 -9.30 -8.99 -4.79
C LYS A 18 -9.30 -8.50 -3.33
N ARG A 19 -9.97 -9.24 -2.45
CA ARG A 19 -10.18 -8.88 -1.03
C ARG A 19 -9.29 -9.73 -0.12
N ARG A 20 -8.22 -9.14 0.41
CA ARG A 20 -7.25 -9.90 1.23
C ARG A 20 -6.87 -9.26 2.56
N GLY A 21 -7.35 -8.05 2.87
CA GLY A 21 -6.96 -7.36 4.11
C GLY A 21 -7.44 -8.04 5.39
N HIS A 22 -8.42 -8.94 5.27
CA HIS A 22 -8.94 -9.74 6.39
C HIS A 22 -8.09 -10.98 6.70
N LEU A 23 -7.23 -11.41 5.78
CA LEU A 23 -6.37 -12.57 6.00
C LEU A 23 -5.34 -12.24 7.10
N PRO A 24 -4.94 -13.23 7.92
CA PRO A 24 -3.91 -13.03 8.93
C PRO A 24 -2.58 -12.72 8.24
N THR A 25 -1.83 -11.77 8.79
CA THR A 25 -0.57 -11.28 8.22
C THR A 25 0.56 -11.42 9.23
N VAL A 26 1.69 -11.98 8.80
CA VAL A 26 2.92 -12.12 9.60
C VAL A 26 4.12 -11.78 8.74
N ALA A 27 5.07 -11.02 9.26
CA ALA A 27 6.35 -10.81 8.60
C ALA A 27 7.36 -11.84 9.10
N LEU A 28 8.04 -12.53 8.18
CA LEU A 28 9.03 -13.57 8.44
C LEU A 28 10.40 -13.12 7.93
N LEU A 29 11.44 -13.20 8.75
CA LEU A 29 12.79 -12.80 8.34
C LEU A 29 13.45 -13.88 7.46
N GLY A 30 13.97 -13.49 6.31
CA GLY A 30 14.81 -14.32 5.46
C GLY A 30 16.30 -14.17 5.77
N ASP A 31 17.10 -15.14 5.35
CA ASP A 31 18.57 -15.07 5.38
C ASP A 31 19.15 -14.00 4.44
N ASP A 32 18.33 -13.49 3.51
CA ASP A 32 18.57 -12.28 2.72
C ASP A 32 18.54 -10.97 3.54
N GLY A 33 18.21 -11.05 4.83
CA GLY A 33 18.11 -9.91 5.74
C GLY A 33 16.86 -9.06 5.56
N ARG A 34 15.90 -9.51 4.75
CA ARG A 34 14.62 -8.82 4.51
C ARG A 34 13.45 -9.56 5.16
N TRP A 35 12.39 -8.80 5.43
CA TRP A 35 11.14 -9.32 5.98
C TRP A 35 10.16 -9.65 4.85
N HIS A 36 9.70 -10.90 4.81
CA HIS A 36 8.79 -11.44 3.81
C HIS A 36 7.38 -11.53 4.39
N LEU A 37 6.36 -11.20 3.60
CA LEU A 37 4.99 -11.17 4.11
C LEU A 37 4.31 -12.52 3.90
N ARG A 38 3.89 -13.16 4.97
CA ARG A 38 2.90 -14.25 4.92
C ARG A 38 1.50 -13.66 5.06
N LEU A 39 0.61 -14.02 4.15
CA LEU A 39 -0.79 -13.63 4.06
C LEU A 39 -1.64 -14.90 4.04
N GLY A 40 -2.36 -15.20 5.13
CA GLY A 40 -2.91 -16.53 5.34
C GLY A 40 -1.79 -17.56 5.43
N ASN A 41 -1.83 -18.56 4.56
CA ASN A 41 -0.80 -19.59 4.44
C ASN A 41 0.12 -19.36 3.23
N THR A 42 0.01 -18.22 2.56
CA THR A 42 0.78 -17.93 1.34
C THR A 42 1.81 -16.84 1.61
N LEU A 43 3.03 -17.02 1.10
CA LEU A 43 4.02 -15.96 1.06
C LEU A 43 3.77 -15.03 -0.13
N VAL A 44 3.65 -13.75 0.16
CA VAL A 44 3.64 -12.69 -0.83
C VAL A 44 5.07 -12.19 -0.92
N CYS A 45 5.81 -12.73 -1.88
CA CYS A 45 7.18 -12.33 -2.17
C CYS A 45 7.26 -12.01 -3.66
N TRP A 46 7.73 -10.80 -3.97
CA TRP A 46 8.05 -10.31 -5.30
C TRP A 46 6.95 -10.40 -6.39
N VAL A 47 7.12 -9.60 -7.45
CA VAL A 47 6.09 -9.09 -8.39
C VAL A 47 5.29 -10.16 -9.15
N ARG A 48 5.77 -11.39 -9.29
CA ARG A 48 5.07 -12.43 -10.10
C ARG A 48 3.86 -13.07 -9.43
N VAL A 49 3.69 -12.89 -8.13
CA VAL A 49 2.79 -13.72 -7.31
C VAL A 49 1.37 -13.13 -7.20
N ARG A 50 1.05 -11.99 -7.86
CA ARG A 50 -0.26 -11.34 -7.67
C ARG A 50 -1.34 -11.60 -8.72
N ILE A 51 -0.96 -11.97 -9.94
CA ILE A 51 -1.95 -12.04 -11.04
C ILE A 51 -2.78 -13.33 -10.96
N LEU A 52 -2.30 -14.38 -10.26
CA LEU A 52 -2.89 -15.72 -10.35
C LEU A 52 -3.15 -16.46 -9.02
N LEU A 53 -2.81 -15.88 -7.86
CA LEU A 53 -3.13 -16.56 -6.60
C LEU A 53 -4.58 -16.31 -6.21
N ASP A 54 -5.44 -17.25 -6.62
CA ASP A 54 -6.33 -17.87 -5.64
C ASP A 54 -5.42 -18.24 -4.47
N THR A 55 -5.63 -17.56 -3.34
CA THR A 55 -4.79 -17.72 -2.17
C THR A 55 -5.15 -19.09 -1.62
N ASP A 56 -4.54 -20.14 -2.18
CA ASP A 56 -4.79 -21.51 -1.78
C ASP A 56 -4.23 -21.65 -0.36
N THR A 57 -5.13 -21.35 0.58
CA THR A 57 -4.88 -21.38 2.02
C THR A 57 -4.87 -22.81 2.54
N THR A 58 -5.05 -23.81 1.68
CA THR A 58 -5.10 -25.23 2.09
C THR A 58 -3.72 -25.82 2.36
N GLY A 59 -2.65 -25.21 1.85
CA GLY A 59 -1.27 -25.61 2.11
C GLY A 59 -0.79 -25.29 3.54
N PRO A 60 0.25 -25.98 4.04
CA PRO A 60 0.85 -25.66 5.33
C PRO A 60 1.45 -24.26 5.30
N ALA A 61 1.27 -23.53 6.40
CA ALA A 61 1.81 -22.19 6.52
C ALA A 61 3.35 -22.24 6.51
N PRO A 62 4.01 -21.44 5.66
CA PRO A 62 5.47 -21.40 5.62
C PRO A 62 6.03 -20.94 6.95
N GLY A 63 7.13 -21.59 7.36
CA GLY A 63 7.78 -21.44 8.65
C GLY A 63 9.31 -21.58 8.55
N PRO A 64 10.01 -21.74 9.69
CA PRO A 64 11.47 -21.84 9.72
C PRO A 64 11.99 -22.94 8.77
N GLY A 65 13.04 -22.64 8.01
CA GLY A 65 13.65 -23.54 7.04
C GLY A 65 12.89 -23.66 5.70
N THR A 66 11.75 -22.99 5.55
CA THR A 66 11.09 -22.91 4.23
C THR A 66 11.97 -22.11 3.28
N VAL A 67 12.23 -22.69 2.10
CA VAL A 67 12.97 -22.04 1.02
C VAL A 67 11.99 -21.40 0.04
N ILE A 68 12.21 -20.13 -0.26
CA ILE A 68 11.38 -19.32 -1.15
C ILE A 68 12.24 -18.96 -2.36
N HIS A 69 11.77 -19.28 -3.55
CA HIS A 69 12.42 -18.81 -4.77
C HIS A 69 12.06 -17.35 -5.04
N HIS A 70 13.09 -16.51 -5.16
CA HIS A 70 13.01 -15.12 -5.59
C HIS A 70 13.45 -15.02 -7.04
N GLU A 71 12.66 -14.31 -7.81
CA GLU A 71 13.02 -13.79 -9.12
C GLU A 71 13.01 -12.26 -8.96
N GLN A 72 13.90 -11.49 -9.59
CA GLN A 72 13.86 -10.03 -9.59
C GLN A 72 14.23 -9.50 -10.97
N TRP A 73 13.23 -8.98 -11.67
CA TRP A 73 13.43 -8.19 -12.86
C TRP A 73 13.89 -6.78 -12.51
N ALA A 74 15.08 -6.43 -12.99
CA ALA A 74 15.68 -5.13 -12.81
C ALA A 74 15.97 -4.50 -14.17
N HIS A 75 15.48 -3.27 -14.37
CA HIS A 75 15.93 -2.42 -15.46
C HIS A 75 17.19 -1.70 -15.03
N TRP A 76 18.18 -1.62 -15.91
CA TRP A 76 19.40 -0.87 -15.64
C TRP A 76 19.72 0.07 -16.80
N TRP A 77 20.48 1.10 -16.47
CA TRP A 77 20.98 2.07 -17.43
C TRP A 77 22.43 2.44 -17.10
N THR A 78 23.22 2.68 -18.16
CA THR A 78 24.57 3.25 -18.05
C THR A 78 24.88 4.22 -19.19
N ASP A 79 25.60 5.30 -18.90
CA ASP A 79 26.22 6.18 -19.90
C ASP A 79 27.70 5.82 -20.18
N GLY A 80 28.19 4.70 -19.63
CA GLY A 80 29.60 4.29 -19.67
C GLY A 80 30.44 4.82 -18.52
N HIS A 81 29.93 5.77 -17.72
CA HIS A 81 30.59 6.33 -16.54
C HIS A 81 29.76 6.21 -15.26
N ARG A 82 28.43 6.13 -15.39
CA ARG A 82 27.46 6.03 -14.28
C ARG A 82 26.54 4.86 -14.55
N TYR A 83 26.23 4.11 -13.50
CA TYR A 83 25.31 2.99 -13.55
C TYR A 83 24.11 3.23 -12.63
N ARG A 84 22.91 2.84 -13.07
CA ARG A 84 21.68 2.89 -12.28
C ARG A 84 20.84 1.62 -12.47
N ILE A 85 20.23 1.15 -11.39
CA ILE A 85 19.22 0.10 -11.36
C ILE A 85 17.85 0.77 -11.10
N GLU A 86 16.77 0.22 -11.66
CA GLU A 86 15.38 0.72 -11.58
C GLU A 86 15.17 2.11 -12.23
N SER A 87 15.88 2.38 -13.34
CA SER A 87 15.78 3.66 -14.05
C SER A 87 14.58 3.69 -15.00
N LEU A 88 13.46 4.26 -14.56
CA LEU A 88 12.27 4.52 -15.40
C LEU A 88 12.31 5.98 -15.91
N GLY A 89 12.89 6.19 -17.10
CA GLY A 89 12.94 7.50 -17.74
C GLY A 89 13.75 7.50 -19.05
N PRO A 90 13.60 8.54 -19.91
CA PRO A 90 14.45 8.67 -21.08
C PRO A 90 15.87 9.00 -20.62
N HIS A 91 16.79 8.07 -20.82
CA HIS A 91 18.19 8.25 -20.50
C HIS A 91 19.05 8.11 -21.76
N ILE A 92 19.99 9.03 -21.96
CA ILE A 92 20.99 8.95 -23.03
C ILE A 92 22.03 7.91 -22.60
N GLY A 93 22.09 6.75 -23.24
CA GLY A 93 23.04 5.69 -22.93
C GLY A 93 22.47 4.29 -23.22
N THR A 94 23.13 3.25 -22.71
CA THR A 94 22.68 1.86 -22.85
C THR A 94 21.72 1.50 -21.74
N THR A 95 20.55 1.01 -22.11
CA THR A 95 19.60 0.39 -21.19
C THR A 95 19.61 -1.11 -21.37
N GLY A 96 19.36 -1.84 -20.29
CA GLY A 96 19.09 -3.26 -20.36
C GLY A 96 18.15 -3.70 -19.25
N SER A 97 17.79 -4.97 -19.29
CA SER A 97 17.08 -5.62 -18.20
C SER A 97 17.78 -6.92 -17.84
N MET A 98 17.74 -7.28 -16.57
CA MET A 98 18.19 -8.57 -16.09
C MET A 98 17.18 -9.15 -15.12
N THR A 99 17.15 -10.48 -15.05
CA THR A 99 16.45 -11.20 -14.00
C THR A 99 17.51 -11.72 -13.03
N ALA A 100 17.46 -11.29 -11.78
CA ALA A 100 18.25 -11.85 -10.69
C ALA A 100 17.40 -12.92 -10.00
N GLU A 101 17.90 -14.14 -9.93
CA GLU A 101 17.21 -15.24 -9.25
C GLU A 101 18.01 -15.66 -8.02
N GLY A 102 17.32 -16.08 -6.97
CA GLY A 102 17.95 -16.54 -5.75
C GLY A 102 16.96 -17.22 -4.82
N ASP A 103 17.45 -18.11 -3.98
CA ASP A 103 16.63 -18.76 -2.96
C ASP A 103 16.84 -18.05 -1.62
N VAL A 104 15.75 -17.88 -0.87
CA VAL A 104 15.74 -17.28 0.46
C VAL A 104 15.22 -18.29 1.46
N THR A 105 15.99 -18.54 2.52
CA THR A 105 15.58 -19.42 3.61
C THR A 105 14.96 -18.62 4.74
N LEU A 106 13.75 -18.98 5.16
CA LEU A 106 13.12 -18.36 6.32
C LEU A 106 13.83 -18.77 7.62
N THR A 107 14.24 -17.77 8.40
CA THR A 107 14.96 -17.95 9.67
C THR A 107 14.05 -18.40 10.81
N GLY A 108 12.74 -18.14 10.70
CA GLY A 108 11.76 -18.37 11.76
C GLY A 108 11.52 -17.17 12.68
N GLU A 109 12.26 -16.08 12.54
CA GLU A 109 11.95 -14.84 13.27
C GLU A 109 10.67 -14.22 12.70
N GLU A 110 9.72 -13.91 13.59
CA GLU A 110 8.45 -13.30 13.24
C GLU A 110 8.34 -11.87 13.75
N LYS A 111 7.66 -11.01 12.98
CA LYS A 111 7.35 -9.64 13.37
C LYS A 111 5.97 -9.25 12.85
N ARG A 112 5.31 -8.36 13.59
CA ARG A 112 4.08 -7.75 13.09
C ARG A 112 4.38 -6.90 11.83
N PRO A 113 3.61 -7.04 10.74
CA PRO A 113 3.91 -6.35 9.48
C PRO A 113 3.90 -4.81 9.58
N ASP A 114 3.10 -4.25 10.49
CA ASP A 114 3.03 -2.80 10.73
C ASP A 114 4.27 -2.23 11.46
N LEU A 115 5.11 -3.10 12.01
CA LEU A 115 6.39 -2.77 12.64
C LEU A 115 7.59 -2.97 11.72
N VAL A 116 7.39 -3.44 10.49
CA VAL A 116 8.46 -3.58 9.49
C VAL A 116 8.52 -2.31 8.65
N ARG A 117 9.68 -1.65 8.63
CA ARG A 117 9.85 -0.42 7.83
C ARG A 117 9.88 -0.74 6.34
N PRO A 118 9.43 0.16 5.46
CA PRO A 118 9.34 -0.13 4.02
C PRO A 118 10.64 -0.66 3.38
N TRP A 119 11.80 -0.16 3.79
CA TRP A 119 13.10 -0.58 3.25
C TRP A 119 13.65 -1.90 3.84
N GLU A 120 13.03 -2.42 4.90
CA GLU A 120 13.35 -3.72 5.49
C GLU A 120 12.48 -4.83 4.89
N ARG A 121 11.43 -4.47 4.14
CA ARG A 121 10.50 -5.42 3.52
C ARG A 121 11.12 -6.02 2.26
N CYS A 122 10.79 -7.27 1.99
CA CYS A 122 10.90 -7.86 0.67
C CYS A 122 10.15 -6.96 -0.33
N GLN A 123 10.78 -6.68 -1.48
CA GLN A 123 10.28 -5.76 -2.50
C GLN A 123 9.06 -6.37 -3.21
N ILE A 124 7.90 -6.20 -2.59
CA ILE A 124 6.60 -6.32 -3.25
C ILE A 124 6.27 -4.93 -3.79
N SER A 125 5.60 -4.84 -4.95
CA SER A 125 5.09 -3.56 -5.42
C SER A 125 4.30 -2.87 -4.31
N VAL A 126 4.79 -1.72 -3.84
CA VAL A 126 4.20 -0.95 -2.73
C VAL A 126 2.75 -0.58 -2.98
N HIS A 127 2.34 -0.57 -4.26
CA HIS A 127 0.99 -0.29 -4.72
C HIS A 127 -0.03 -1.38 -4.38
N GLU A 128 0.46 -2.54 -3.94
CA GLU A 128 -0.40 -3.70 -3.75
C GLU A 128 -1.09 -3.68 -2.39
N GLY A 129 -0.51 -3.02 -1.39
CA GLY A 129 -1.20 -2.75 -0.13
C GLY A 129 -1.54 -3.98 0.71
N ASP A 130 -0.83 -5.10 0.51
CA ASP A 130 -0.98 -6.32 1.32
C ASP A 130 -0.23 -6.22 2.66
N TRP A 131 0.84 -5.42 2.72
CA TRP A 131 1.50 -5.11 3.99
C TRP A 131 0.62 -4.23 4.86
N ASP A 132 0.53 -4.53 6.15
CA ASP A 132 -0.06 -3.60 7.10
C ASP A 132 0.66 -2.23 7.02
N PRO A 133 -0.10 -1.12 7.07
CA PRO A 133 0.47 0.20 6.99
C PRO A 133 1.49 0.41 8.11
N CYS A 134 2.75 0.70 7.73
CA CYS A 134 3.82 0.88 8.71
C CYS A 134 3.44 1.97 9.72
N ARG A 135 3.56 1.64 11.01
CA ARG A 135 3.33 2.55 12.15
C ARG A 135 4.62 3.16 12.69
N ILE A 136 5.77 2.63 12.30
CA ILE A 136 7.08 3.18 12.66
C ILE A 136 7.35 4.40 11.77
N ALA A 137 7.01 5.58 12.29
CA ALA A 137 7.32 6.84 11.64
C ALA A 137 8.77 7.26 11.91
N PRO A 138 9.58 7.53 10.87
CA PRO A 138 10.76 8.39 11.04
C PRO A 138 10.33 9.73 11.64
N ARG A 139 11.21 10.38 12.42
CA ARG A 139 10.88 11.65 13.09
C ARG A 139 10.29 12.67 12.10
N GLY A 140 9.03 13.01 12.34
CA GLY A 140 8.23 13.97 11.58
C GLY A 140 7.79 13.50 10.18
N SER A 141 7.63 12.19 9.98
CA SER A 141 6.79 11.66 8.91
C SER A 141 5.31 11.92 9.23
N TRP A 142 4.85 13.13 8.89
CA TRP A 142 3.49 13.60 9.18
C TRP A 142 2.42 12.63 8.65
N ARG A 143 2.63 12.08 7.45
CA ARG A 143 1.69 11.17 6.78
C ARG A 143 1.52 9.87 7.56
N VAL A 144 2.62 9.30 8.06
CA VAL A 144 2.55 8.06 8.88
C VAL A 144 1.85 8.32 10.20
N HIS A 145 2.14 9.45 10.86
CA HIS A 145 1.47 9.81 12.11
C HIS A 145 -0.05 9.99 11.93
N ARG A 146 -0.49 10.72 10.91
CA ARG A 146 -1.93 10.87 10.65
C ARG A 146 -2.60 9.59 10.22
N ARG A 147 -1.97 8.80 9.36
CA ARG A 147 -2.52 7.48 8.99
C ARG A 147 -2.70 6.61 10.24
N THR A 148 -1.73 6.61 11.14
CA THR A 148 -1.81 5.88 12.41
C THR A 148 -2.96 6.38 13.28
N GLU A 149 -3.12 7.70 13.44
CA GLU A 149 -4.24 8.30 14.20
C GLU A 149 -5.61 7.87 13.66
N TYR A 150 -5.78 7.87 12.34
CA TYR A 150 -7.04 7.45 11.71
C TYR A 150 -7.27 5.93 11.77
N ILE A 151 -6.20 5.14 11.71
CA ILE A 151 -6.25 3.69 11.91
C ILE A 151 -6.64 3.35 13.35
N ASP A 152 -6.13 4.09 14.34
CA ASP A 152 -6.45 3.84 15.76
C ASP A 152 -7.94 4.08 16.08
N VAL A 153 -8.61 4.94 15.30
CA VAL A 153 -10.04 5.23 15.45
C VAL A 153 -10.92 4.31 14.60
N GLY A 154 -10.59 4.16 13.31
CA GLY A 154 -11.47 3.45 12.35
C GLY A 154 -11.05 2.01 12.05
N GLY A 155 -9.95 1.54 12.63
CA GLY A 155 -9.33 0.25 12.33
C GLY A 155 -8.39 0.30 11.12
N ARG A 156 -7.60 -0.77 10.95
CA ARG A 156 -6.57 -0.92 9.90
C ARG A 156 -7.13 -1.11 8.48
N MET A 157 -8.39 -1.48 8.38
CA MET A 157 -9.07 -1.73 7.10
C MET A 157 -9.46 -0.41 6.45
N CYS A 158 -9.50 -0.40 5.11
CA CYS A 158 -10.01 0.70 4.31
C CYS A 158 -11.36 1.18 4.86
N HIS A 159 -11.47 2.48 5.14
CA HIS A 159 -12.67 3.07 5.73
C HIS A 159 -13.88 3.08 4.78
N ALA A 160 -13.65 2.93 3.48
CA ALA A 160 -14.72 2.79 2.48
C ALA A 160 -15.14 1.33 2.26
N CYS A 161 -14.28 0.50 1.64
CA CYS A 161 -14.69 -0.86 1.26
C CYS A 161 -14.66 -1.87 2.42
N ARG A 162 -13.88 -1.61 3.48
CA ARG A 162 -13.61 -2.54 4.61
C ARG A 162 -12.98 -3.89 4.22
N ASP A 163 -12.62 -4.07 2.95
CA ASP A 163 -12.15 -5.35 2.39
C ASP A 163 -10.62 -5.43 2.19
N SER A 164 -9.94 -4.28 2.14
CA SER A 164 -8.48 -4.15 1.92
C SER A 164 -7.84 -3.29 3.01
N LEU A 165 -6.53 -3.40 3.20
CA LEU A 165 -5.79 -2.59 4.19
C LEU A 165 -5.71 -1.12 3.77
N ALA A 166 -5.71 -0.22 4.77
CA ALA A 166 -5.77 1.21 4.57
C ALA A 166 -4.37 1.83 4.33
N GLN A 167 -3.97 1.95 3.07
CA GLN A 167 -2.63 2.39 2.70
C GLN A 167 -2.46 3.92 2.72
N ASP A 168 -3.49 4.66 2.33
CA ASP A 168 -3.41 6.09 2.08
C ASP A 168 -4.40 6.91 2.89
N LEU A 169 -4.03 8.16 3.17
CA LEU A 169 -4.94 9.15 3.72
C LEU A 169 -5.75 9.74 2.57
N GLU A 170 -7.07 9.72 2.71
CA GLU A 170 -7.96 10.43 1.79
C GLU A 170 -8.50 11.69 2.46
N TYR A 171 -8.57 12.75 1.67
CA TYR A 171 -8.98 14.06 2.13
C TYR A 171 -9.83 14.76 1.09
N ASP A 172 -10.71 15.64 1.59
CA ASP A 172 -11.48 16.55 0.78
C ASP A 172 -10.56 17.64 0.21
N ARG A 173 -10.44 17.71 -1.11
CA ARG A 173 -9.55 18.68 -1.77
C ARG A 173 -9.99 20.14 -1.61
N HIS A 174 -11.27 20.39 -1.31
CA HIS A 174 -11.81 21.72 -1.12
C HIS A 174 -11.59 22.23 0.31
N THR A 175 -11.84 21.40 1.31
CA THR A 175 -11.67 21.78 2.74
C THR A 175 -10.31 21.40 3.31
N SER A 176 -9.53 20.62 2.58
CA SER A 176 -8.29 19.98 3.06
C SER A 176 -8.49 19.10 4.30
N LEU A 177 -9.72 18.71 4.65
CA LEU A 177 -9.96 17.83 5.80
C LEU A 177 -9.78 16.37 5.40
N ILE A 178 -9.00 15.63 6.18
CA ILE A 178 -8.86 14.18 6.06
C ILE A 178 -10.18 13.55 6.48
N ARG A 179 -10.78 12.75 5.59
CA ARG A 179 -11.99 12.00 5.89
C ARG A 179 -11.66 10.64 6.49
N GLY A 180 -10.60 9.99 6.02
CA GLY A 180 -10.30 8.62 6.41
C GLY A 180 -8.98 8.08 5.87
N VAL A 181 -8.81 6.78 6.05
CA VAL A 181 -7.73 6.00 5.41
C VAL A 181 -8.32 4.95 4.47
N LEU A 182 -7.78 4.86 3.25
CA LEU A 182 -8.32 4.03 2.18
C LEU A 182 -7.25 3.09 1.61
N CYS A 183 -7.68 1.99 0.99
CA CYS A 183 -6.80 1.23 0.10
C CYS A 183 -6.57 2.01 -1.20
N GLN A 184 -5.56 1.65 -1.98
CA GLN A 184 -5.20 2.38 -3.21
C GLN A 184 -6.37 2.46 -4.22
N GLU A 185 -7.13 1.39 -4.40
CA GLU A 185 -8.29 1.36 -5.28
C GLU A 185 -9.35 2.40 -4.88
N CYS A 186 -9.71 2.41 -3.59
CA CYS A 186 -10.66 3.39 -3.06
C CYS A 186 -10.07 4.80 -3.08
N ALA A 187 -8.79 4.98 -2.74
CA ALA A 187 -8.14 6.29 -2.76
C ALA A 187 -8.16 6.94 -4.15
N THR A 188 -8.02 6.15 -5.21
CA THR A 188 -8.09 6.63 -6.60
C THR A 188 -9.52 7.00 -7.00
N HIS A 189 -10.50 6.14 -6.69
CA HIS A 189 -11.82 6.21 -7.34
C HIS A 189 -12.99 6.61 -6.42
N VAL A 190 -12.77 6.84 -5.12
CA VAL A 190 -13.87 7.12 -4.18
C VAL A 190 -14.60 8.41 -4.55
N THR A 191 -13.88 9.45 -4.99
CA THR A 191 -14.45 10.76 -5.35
C THR A 191 -15.19 10.76 -6.68
N GLU A 192 -15.08 9.68 -7.46
CA GLU A 192 -15.76 9.52 -8.76
C GLU A 192 -17.17 8.93 -8.59
N CYS A 193 -17.55 8.55 -7.36
CA CYS A 193 -18.87 7.99 -7.08
C CYS A 193 -19.98 9.00 -7.41
N PRO A 194 -20.92 8.65 -8.31
CA PRO A 194 -22.04 9.53 -8.66
C PRO A 194 -23.26 9.32 -7.73
N HIS A 195 -23.26 8.27 -6.92
CA HIS A 195 -24.41 7.89 -6.11
C HIS A 195 -24.54 8.81 -4.89
N PRO A 196 -25.75 9.26 -4.53
CA PRO A 196 -25.98 10.08 -3.35
C PRO A 196 -25.90 9.27 -2.03
N GLY A 197 -25.98 7.94 -2.10
CA GLY A 197 -25.95 7.03 -0.94
C GLY A 197 -26.26 5.59 -1.35
N GLY A 198 -26.15 4.64 -0.41
CA GLY A 198 -26.51 3.24 -0.61
C GLY A 198 -25.43 2.41 -1.31
N CYS A 199 -24.24 2.97 -1.49
CA CYS A 199 -23.06 2.26 -1.95
C CYS A 199 -21.85 2.65 -1.08
N TYR A 200 -20.89 1.74 -0.95
CA TYR A 200 -19.78 1.90 0.00
C TYR A 200 -18.94 3.18 -0.20
N ARG A 201 -18.83 3.68 -1.43
CA ARG A 201 -18.13 4.94 -1.72
C ARG A 201 -18.94 6.14 -1.27
N ALA A 202 -20.23 6.20 -1.63
CA ALA A 202 -21.13 7.27 -1.22
C ALA A 202 -21.30 7.32 0.31
N ASP A 203 -21.52 6.16 0.93
CA ASP A 203 -21.69 6.06 2.38
C ASP A 203 -20.44 6.52 3.12
N TYR A 204 -19.25 6.18 2.62
CA TYR A 204 -17.99 6.71 3.13
C TYR A 204 -17.87 8.23 2.97
N LEU A 205 -18.22 8.78 1.80
CA LEU A 205 -18.15 10.22 1.57
C LEU A 205 -19.11 11.00 2.45
N ASN A 206 -20.32 10.46 2.67
CA ASN A 206 -21.36 11.07 3.48
C ASN A 206 -21.10 10.93 4.99
N SER A 207 -20.45 9.84 5.42
CA SER A 207 -20.28 9.51 6.83
C SER A 207 -18.97 8.73 7.06
N PRO A 208 -17.81 9.38 6.89
CA PRO A 208 -16.54 8.70 7.02
C PRO A 208 -16.26 8.30 8.48
N PRO A 209 -15.81 7.06 8.76
CA PRO A 209 -15.64 6.51 10.11
C PRO A 209 -14.84 7.37 11.09
N ALA A 210 -13.82 8.07 10.59
CA ALA A 210 -12.92 8.91 11.37
C ALA A 210 -13.05 10.41 11.03
N GLY A 211 -14.13 10.82 10.35
CA GLY A 211 -14.34 12.21 9.94
C GLY A 211 -14.40 13.21 11.10
N HIS A 212 -14.81 12.75 12.29
CA HIS A 212 -14.89 13.57 13.50
C HIS A 212 -13.51 14.05 14.01
N LEU A 213 -12.40 13.43 13.57
CA LEU A 213 -11.05 13.88 13.91
C LEU A 213 -10.70 15.24 13.29
N ARG A 214 -11.34 15.59 12.16
CA ARG A 214 -11.24 16.87 11.45
C ARG A 214 -9.79 17.38 11.30
N ARG A 215 -8.83 16.46 11.07
CA ARG A 215 -7.43 16.83 10.82
C ARG A 215 -7.30 17.38 9.41
N THR A 216 -6.47 18.40 9.24
CA THR A 216 -6.14 18.94 7.93
C THR A 216 -5.04 18.10 7.28
N TYR A 217 -5.23 17.75 6.01
CA TYR A 217 -4.22 17.20 5.14
C TYR A 217 -3.21 18.31 4.81
N TYR A 218 -1.95 18.08 5.15
CA TYR A 218 -0.89 19.00 4.78
C TYR A 218 -0.57 18.84 3.29
N VAL A 219 -0.94 19.84 2.49
CA VAL A 219 -0.67 19.93 1.04
C VAL A 219 0.63 20.73 0.73
N GLY A 220 1.32 21.21 1.78
CA GLY A 220 2.46 22.12 1.62
C GLY A 220 3.73 21.44 1.12
N GLY A 221 4.50 22.19 0.32
CA GLY A 221 5.75 21.80 -0.33
C GLY A 221 6.84 21.29 0.61
N ASN A 222 7.99 20.99 0.00
CA ASN A 222 9.13 20.33 0.61
C ASN A 222 9.39 20.83 2.03
N ARG A 223 9.84 19.92 2.91
CA ARG A 223 10.10 20.22 4.34
C ARG A 223 11.08 21.39 4.55
N ASP A 224 11.83 21.73 3.51
CA ASP A 224 12.79 22.85 3.41
C ASP A 224 12.14 24.23 3.18
N ASP A 225 10.85 24.30 2.80
CA ASP A 225 10.14 25.57 2.58
C ASP A 225 9.67 26.22 3.89
N ARG A 226 9.85 25.54 5.03
CA ARG A 226 9.70 26.18 6.34
C ARG A 226 10.87 27.14 6.52
N LYS A 227 10.63 28.44 6.31
CA LYS A 227 11.53 29.50 6.78
C LYS A 227 11.94 29.17 8.22
N ARG A 228 13.22 28.83 8.42
CA ARG A 228 13.80 28.80 9.76
C ARG A 228 13.50 30.17 10.39
N PRO A 229 12.99 30.23 11.64
CA PRO A 229 12.97 31.51 12.33
C PRO A 229 14.40 32.04 12.32
N GLY A 230 14.57 33.23 11.75
CA GLY A 230 15.85 33.93 11.73
C GLY A 230 16.32 34.24 13.15
N PRO A 231 17.62 34.53 13.33
CA PRO A 231 18.19 34.88 14.63
C PRO A 231 17.48 36.06 15.30
#